data_AF-A0A365NFX8-F1
#
_entry.id   AF-A0A365NFX8-F1
#
_cell.length_a   1.000
_cell.length_b   1.000
_cell.length_c   1.000
_cell.angle_alpha   90.00
_cell.angle_beta   90.00
_cell.angle_gamma   90.00
#
_symmetry.space_group_name_H-M   'P 1'
#
loop_
_entity.id
_entity.type
_entity.pdbx_description
1 polymer ?
#
loop_
_entity_poly.entity_id
_entity_poly.type
_entity_poly.pdbx_seq_one_letter_code
_entity_poly.pdbx_strand_id
1 'polypeptide(L)'
;MSSTTFVYGCSVGQRDHTNEPQKSFKIGSIVKFNVQMLITEGIANPPVAVSGYVDDRTIGEILASQDPDDSIQIFPMPYGWYAQECTFVPREGGTSEDDGWLLTYVFDESQLDALGHAPDSARSELWAIDAKSMKEVVMKVRLPQRVPYGLHGNWFTKDEITNQLSVKSHRG
;
A
#
# COMPACT_ATOMS: atom_id res chain seq x y z
N MET A 1 -23.27 -8.71 2.52
CA MET A 1 -21.97 -8.14 2.13
C MET A 1 -22.13 -7.66 0.71
N SER A 2 -21.88 -6.38 0.43
CA SER A 2 -21.79 -5.90 -0.95
C SER A 2 -20.53 -6.50 -1.60
N SER A 3 -20.56 -6.69 -2.92
CA SER A 3 -19.37 -7.08 -3.67
C SER A 3 -18.32 -5.97 -3.59
N THR A 4 -17.06 -6.33 -3.32
CA THR A 4 -15.91 -5.42 -3.37
C THR A 4 -15.43 -5.28 -4.81
N THR A 5 -15.28 -4.04 -5.28
CA THR A 5 -14.75 -3.72 -6.61
C THR A 5 -13.24 -3.52 -6.57
N PHE A 6 -12.71 -2.94 -5.49
CA PHE A 6 -11.30 -2.58 -5.40
C PHE A 6 -10.59 -3.27 -4.23
N VAL A 7 -9.41 -3.79 -4.51
CA VAL A 7 -8.51 -4.35 -3.49
C VAL A 7 -7.16 -3.65 -3.59
N TYR A 8 -6.61 -3.29 -2.43
CA TYR A 8 -5.29 -2.70 -2.32
C TYR A 8 -4.31 -3.73 -1.77
N GLY A 9 -3.09 -3.73 -2.30
CA GLY A 9 -2.04 -4.67 -1.94
C GLY A 9 -0.67 -4.03 -1.97
N CYS A 10 0.31 -4.78 -1.51
CA CYS A 10 1.71 -4.38 -1.48
C CYS A 10 2.50 -5.24 -2.44
N SER A 11 3.37 -4.63 -3.24
CA SER A 11 4.28 -5.35 -4.12
C SER A 11 5.72 -4.95 -3.85
N VAL A 12 6.61 -5.93 -3.94
CA VAL A 12 8.04 -5.71 -3.81
C VAL A 12 8.54 -5.05 -5.10
N GLY A 13 9.21 -3.90 -4.95
CA GLY A 13 9.70 -3.14 -6.11
C GLY A 13 10.78 -3.90 -6.88
N GLN A 14 11.11 -3.43 -8.08
CA GLN A 14 12.22 -4.00 -8.85
C GLN A 14 13.52 -3.94 -8.05
N ARG A 15 14.22 -5.07 -8.02
CA ARG A 15 15.56 -5.22 -7.45
C ARG A 15 16.54 -4.46 -8.32
N ASP A 16 17.31 -3.54 -7.75
CA ASP A 16 18.57 -3.18 -8.38
C ASP A 16 19.53 -4.37 -8.18
N HIS A 17 19.90 -5.00 -9.29
CA HIS A 17 20.79 -6.16 -9.30
C HIS A 17 22.25 -5.81 -9.03
N THR A 18 22.60 -4.52 -8.87
CA THR A 18 23.99 -4.13 -9.01
C THR A 18 24.85 -4.24 -7.76
N ASN A 19 24.38 -4.27 -6.51
CA ASN A 19 25.33 -4.34 -5.36
C ASN A 19 24.79 -4.70 -3.95
N GLU A 20 23.63 -5.34 -3.74
CA GLU A 20 23.20 -5.67 -2.38
C GLU A 20 23.08 -7.18 -2.07
N PRO A 21 23.74 -7.68 -1.00
CA PRO A 21 23.57 -9.06 -0.55
C PRO A 21 22.16 -9.24 0.02
N GLN A 22 21.36 -10.07 -0.64
CA GLN A 22 20.18 -10.78 -0.11
C GLN A 22 19.41 -10.07 1.03
N LYS A 23 18.96 -8.83 0.84
CA LYS A 23 18.19 -8.07 1.85
C LYS A 23 16.68 -8.26 1.66
N SER A 24 16.00 -8.43 2.79
CA SER A 24 14.56 -8.63 3.03
C SER A 24 13.58 -8.15 1.95
N PHE A 25 12.46 -8.87 1.77
CA PHE A 25 11.31 -8.42 0.98
C PHE A 25 10.79 -7.06 1.50
N LYS A 26 11.07 -5.98 0.77
CA LYS A 26 10.58 -4.63 1.08
C LYS A 26 9.46 -4.23 0.13
N ILE A 27 8.47 -3.51 0.65
CA ILE A 27 7.37 -2.99 -0.15
C ILE A 27 7.87 -1.75 -0.89
N GLY A 28 8.11 -1.91 -2.20
CA GLY A 28 8.57 -0.84 -3.08
C GLY A 28 7.43 -0.22 -3.88
N SER A 29 6.21 -0.75 -3.76
CA SER A 29 5.03 -0.21 -4.44
C SER A 29 3.75 -0.63 -3.75
N ILE A 30 2.72 0.20 -3.90
CA ILE A 30 1.34 -0.11 -3.51
C ILE A 30 0.54 -0.32 -4.78
N VAL A 31 -0.29 -1.35 -4.80
CA VAL A 31 -1.05 -1.77 -5.98
C VAL A 31 -2.54 -1.68 -5.67
N LYS A 32 -3.31 -1.17 -6.61
CA LYS A 32 -4.77 -1.20 -6.62
C LYS A 32 -5.22 -2.13 -7.74
N PHE A 33 -6.16 -3.01 -7.42
CA PHE A 33 -6.79 -3.93 -8.35
C PHE A 33 -8.27 -3.62 -8.46
N ASN A 34 -8.79 -3.43 -9.67
CA ASN A 34 -10.21 -3.57 -9.95
C ASN A 34 -10.53 -5.06 -10.11
N VAL A 35 -10.83 -5.72 -8.99
CA VAL A 35 -11.03 -7.17 -8.96
C VAL A 35 -12.26 -7.59 -9.74
N GLN A 36 -13.28 -6.73 -9.85
CA GLN A 36 -14.48 -7.04 -10.62
C GLN A 36 -14.16 -7.12 -12.12
N MET A 37 -13.37 -6.17 -12.65
CA MET A 37 -12.91 -6.20 -14.04
C MET A 37 -12.04 -7.44 -14.31
N LEU A 38 -11.07 -7.72 -13.43
CA LEU A 38 -10.19 -8.88 -13.58
C LEU A 38 -10.96 -10.21 -13.51
N ILE A 39 -11.94 -10.33 -12.62
CA ILE A 39 -12.79 -11.53 -12.53
C ILE A 39 -13.64 -11.66 -13.79
N THR A 40 -14.24 -10.57 -14.27
CA THR A 40 -15.03 -10.59 -15.52
C THR A 40 -14.18 -11.02 -16.71
N GLU A 41 -12.97 -10.49 -16.83
CA GLU A 41 -12.03 -10.86 -17.90
C GLU A 41 -11.60 -12.34 -17.77
N GLY A 42 -11.23 -12.79 -16.58
CA GLY A 42 -10.85 -14.19 -16.36
C GLY A 42 -11.99 -15.20 -16.55
N ILE A 43 -13.25 -14.78 -16.46
CA ILE A 43 -14.41 -15.62 -16.81
C ILE A 43 -14.63 -15.64 -18.33
N ALA A 44 -14.51 -14.49 -18.98
CA ALA A 44 -14.68 -14.37 -20.43
C ALA A 44 -13.55 -15.08 -21.20
N ASN A 45 -12.32 -14.98 -20.70
CA ASN A 45 -11.10 -15.55 -21.25
C ASN A 45 -10.36 -16.37 -20.17
N PRO A 46 -10.81 -17.60 -19.89
CA PRO A 46 -10.24 -18.41 -18.82
C PRO A 46 -8.74 -18.67 -19.00
N PRO A 47 -7.88 -18.26 -18.04
CA PRO A 47 -6.47 -18.58 -18.10
C PRO A 47 -6.24 -20.08 -17.88
N VAL A 48 -5.05 -20.55 -18.27
CA VAL A 48 -4.62 -21.92 -17.94
C VAL A 48 -4.69 -22.12 -16.43
N ALA A 49 -5.35 -23.18 -15.98
CA ALA A 49 -5.45 -23.47 -14.55
C ALA A 49 -4.05 -23.56 -13.91
N VAL A 50 -3.89 -22.94 -12.74
CA VAL A 50 -2.64 -22.89 -11.93
C VAL A 50 -1.53 -22.02 -12.51
N SER A 51 -1.29 -22.02 -13.82
CA SER A 51 -0.13 -21.36 -14.43
C SER A 51 -0.44 -20.13 -15.28
N GLY A 52 -1.69 -19.91 -15.64
CA GLY A 52 -2.11 -18.77 -16.45
C GLY A 52 -2.42 -17.54 -15.59
N TYR A 53 -2.39 -16.38 -16.23
CA TYR A 53 -2.69 -15.09 -15.65
C TYR A 53 -3.87 -14.46 -16.39
N VAL A 54 -4.71 -13.73 -15.68
CA VAL A 54 -5.73 -12.87 -16.31
C VAL A 54 -5.06 -11.65 -16.96
N ASP A 55 -4.01 -11.15 -16.33
CA ASP A 55 -3.17 -10.06 -16.83
C ASP A 55 -1.71 -10.51 -16.71
N ASP A 56 -1.01 -10.62 -17.84
CA ASP A 56 0.38 -11.09 -17.93
C ASP A 56 1.39 -9.94 -18.11
N ARG A 57 0.92 -8.68 -18.00
CA ARG A 57 1.79 -7.51 -18.11
C ARG A 57 2.81 -7.47 -16.97
N THR A 58 4.00 -7.03 -17.30
CA THR A 58 5.05 -6.71 -16.33
C THR A 58 4.69 -5.45 -15.53
N ILE A 59 5.31 -5.28 -14.35
CA ILE A 59 5.20 -4.04 -13.56
C ILE A 59 5.56 -2.81 -14.40
N GLY A 60 6.56 -2.91 -15.28
CA GLY A 60 6.97 -1.81 -16.17
C GLY A 60 5.89 -1.43 -17.18
N GLU A 61 5.20 -2.42 -17.76
CA GLU A 61 4.08 -2.19 -18.68
C GLU A 61 2.87 -1.57 -17.96
N ILE A 62 2.55 -2.04 -16.75
CA ILE A 62 1.47 -1.48 -15.93
C ILE A 62 1.79 -0.02 -15.54
N LEU A 63 3.04 0.25 -15.10
CA LEU A 63 3.49 1.61 -14.77
C LEU A 63 3.50 2.55 -15.99
N ALA A 64 3.70 2.01 -17.20
CA ALA A 64 3.66 2.79 -18.43
C ALA A 64 2.22 3.12 -18.89
N SER A 65 1.22 2.39 -18.38
CA SER A 65 -0.20 2.59 -18.71
C SER A 65 -0.63 4.03 -18.41
N GLN A 66 -1.35 4.63 -19.36
CA GLN A 66 -1.96 5.96 -19.21
C GLN A 66 -3.47 5.87 -18.99
N ASP A 67 -4.02 4.65 -18.96
CA ASP A 67 -5.45 4.42 -18.74
C ASP A 67 -5.81 4.74 -17.27
N PRO A 68 -6.65 5.76 -17.00
CA PRO A 68 -7.07 6.07 -15.64
C PRO A 68 -7.96 4.98 -15.02
N ASP A 69 -8.56 4.12 -15.84
CA ASP A 69 -9.47 3.04 -15.43
C ASP A 69 -8.82 1.65 -15.59
N ASP A 70 -7.48 1.60 -15.70
CA ASP A 70 -6.73 0.35 -15.77
C ASP A 70 -7.10 -0.57 -14.60
N SER A 71 -7.34 -1.85 -14.91
CA SER A 71 -7.70 -2.86 -13.92
C SER A 71 -6.61 -3.09 -12.86
N ILE A 72 -5.37 -2.69 -13.15
CA ILE A 72 -4.25 -2.70 -12.21
C ILE A 72 -3.56 -1.33 -12.26
N GLN A 73 -3.46 -0.67 -11.10
CA GLN A 73 -2.76 0.61 -10.95
C GLN A 73 -1.68 0.48 -9.88
N ILE A 74 -0.49 0.99 -10.16
CA ILE A 74 0.67 0.87 -9.26
C ILE A 74 1.15 2.26 -8.87
N PHE A 75 1.27 2.51 -7.57
CA PHE A 75 1.98 3.65 -7.02
C PHE A 75 3.39 3.21 -6.58
N PRO A 76 4.46 3.56 -7.34
CA PRO A 76 5.82 3.19 -6.99
C PRO A 76 6.38 4.10 -5.87
N MET A 77 7.14 3.52 -4.95
CA MET A 77 7.93 4.30 -4.00
C MET A 77 9.15 4.91 -4.70
N PRO A 78 9.63 6.08 -4.24
CA PRO A 78 10.94 6.57 -4.64
C PRO A 78 12.04 5.54 -4.32
N TYR A 79 13.13 5.57 -5.10
CA TYR A 79 14.27 4.69 -4.87
C TYR A 79 14.82 4.87 -3.44
N GLY A 80 15.05 3.74 -2.74
CA GLY A 80 15.53 3.73 -1.34
C GLY A 80 14.45 4.03 -0.29
N TRP A 81 13.22 4.31 -0.71
CA TRP A 81 12.07 4.49 0.18
C TRP A 81 11.19 3.24 0.14
N TYR A 82 10.76 2.79 1.31
CA TYR A 82 9.94 1.59 1.43
C TYR A 82 8.72 1.84 2.29
N ALA A 83 7.58 1.36 1.80
CA ALA A 83 6.29 1.44 2.47
C ALA A 83 6.09 0.29 3.47
N GLN A 84 5.02 0.39 4.25
CA GLN A 84 4.44 -0.69 5.03
C GLN A 84 3.04 -1.03 4.48
N GLU A 85 2.33 -1.98 5.10
CA GLU A 85 0.94 -2.25 4.75
C GLU A 85 0.14 -0.95 4.75
N CYS A 86 -0.65 -0.75 3.68
CA CYS A 86 -1.53 0.41 3.57
C CYS A 86 -2.92 0.09 4.12
N THR A 87 -3.54 1.09 4.73
CA THR A 87 -4.96 1.04 5.14
C THR A 87 -5.76 2.06 4.33
N PHE A 88 -6.88 1.62 3.76
CA PHE A 88 -7.82 2.52 3.08
C PHE A 88 -8.64 3.32 4.10
N VAL A 89 -8.76 4.62 3.86
CA VAL A 89 -9.58 5.56 4.64
C VAL A 89 -10.56 6.24 3.69
N PRO A 90 -11.88 5.99 3.83
CA PRO A 90 -12.88 6.58 2.94
C PRO A 90 -12.98 8.09 3.15
N ARG A 91 -13.24 8.82 2.07
CA ARG A 91 -13.59 10.24 2.12
C ARG A 91 -14.99 10.42 2.69
N GLU A 92 -15.15 11.40 3.57
CA GLU A 92 -16.48 11.81 4.01
C GLU A 92 -17.32 12.30 2.81
N GLY A 93 -18.49 11.69 2.62
CA GLY A 93 -19.34 11.96 1.45
C GLY A 93 -18.76 11.43 0.13
N GLY A 94 -17.83 10.48 0.17
CA GLY A 94 -17.25 9.86 -1.01
C GLY A 94 -18.31 9.26 -1.95
N THR A 95 -18.04 9.33 -3.25
CA THR A 95 -19.01 8.97 -4.31
C THR A 95 -18.75 7.63 -4.99
N SER A 96 -17.58 7.04 -4.77
CA SER A 96 -17.20 5.70 -5.25
C SER A 96 -16.49 4.91 -4.15
N GLU A 97 -16.44 3.58 -4.29
CA GLU A 97 -15.84 2.67 -3.30
C GLU A 97 -14.37 3.01 -2.98
N ASP A 98 -13.63 3.50 -3.97
CA ASP A 98 -12.23 3.91 -3.90
C ASP A 98 -12.03 5.42 -3.61
N ASP A 99 -13.11 6.17 -3.34
CA ASP A 99 -13.03 7.59 -3.03
C ASP A 99 -12.50 7.80 -1.61
N GLY A 100 -11.19 7.96 -1.50
CA GLY A 100 -10.51 8.05 -0.23
C GLY A 100 -8.99 8.06 -0.39
N TRP A 101 -8.31 7.63 0.67
CA TRP A 101 -6.86 7.64 0.74
C TRP A 101 -6.30 6.31 1.21
N LEU A 102 -5.08 5.99 0.77
CA LEU A 102 -4.27 4.94 1.35
C LEU A 102 -3.28 5.57 2.32
N LEU A 103 -3.39 5.20 3.60
CA LEU A 103 -2.43 5.58 4.63
C LEU A 103 -1.37 4.50 4.75
N THR A 104 -0.10 4.87 4.70
CA THR A 104 1.03 3.95 4.87
C THR A 104 2.20 4.64 5.57
N TYR A 105 2.90 3.91 6.43
CA TYR A 105 4.19 4.36 6.93
C TYR A 105 5.27 4.12 5.89
N VAL A 106 6.13 5.12 5.67
CA VAL A 106 7.23 5.07 4.71
C VAL A 106 8.54 5.39 5.42
N PHE A 107 9.60 4.68 5.07
CA PHE A 107 10.94 4.90 5.61
C PHE A 107 11.96 5.07 4.48
N ASP A 108 12.76 6.13 4.59
CA ASP A 108 13.93 6.38 3.74
C ASP A 108 15.14 5.64 4.32
N GLU A 109 15.57 4.58 3.64
CA GLU A 109 16.70 3.78 4.07
C GLU A 109 18.06 4.44 3.83
N SER A 110 18.13 5.61 3.18
CA SER A 110 19.37 6.40 3.14
C SER A 110 19.81 6.89 4.53
N GLN A 111 18.92 6.82 5.52
CA GLN A 111 19.20 7.09 6.93
C GLN A 111 19.91 5.94 7.66
N LEU A 112 20.00 4.75 7.05
CA LEU A 112 20.66 3.59 7.65
C LEU A 112 22.18 3.70 7.56
N ASP A 113 22.89 3.14 8.54
CA ASP A 113 24.33 2.97 8.47
C ASP A 113 24.74 1.82 7.52
N ALA A 114 26.05 1.63 7.32
CA ALA A 114 26.59 0.58 6.46
C ALA A 114 26.22 -0.85 6.90
N LEU A 115 25.80 -1.04 8.15
CA LEU A 115 25.35 -2.32 8.70
C LEU A 115 23.81 -2.47 8.62
N GLY A 116 23.10 -1.45 8.14
CA GLY A 116 21.64 -1.43 8.04
C GLY A 116 20.93 -1.03 9.34
N HIS A 117 21.65 -0.46 10.31
CA HIS A 117 21.04 0.04 11.54
C HIS A 117 20.54 1.46 11.36
N ALA A 118 19.36 1.73 11.91
CA ALA A 118 18.82 3.08 11.98
C ALA A 118 19.34 3.77 13.25
N PRO A 119 19.90 4.99 13.16
CA PRO A 119 20.25 5.78 14.34
C PRO A 119 18.97 6.25 15.07
N ASP A 120 19.10 6.68 16.33
CA ASP A 120 17.98 7.24 17.11
C ASP A 120 17.39 8.52 16.49
N SER A 121 18.16 9.18 15.62
CA SER A 121 17.73 10.34 14.84
C SER A 121 16.91 9.97 13.59
N ALA A 122 16.79 8.68 13.25
CA ALA A 122 16.03 8.25 12.08
C ALA A 122 14.54 8.56 12.24
N ARG A 123 13.90 8.96 11.13
CA ARG A 123 12.50 9.36 11.10
C ARG A 123 11.77 8.61 9.99
N SER A 124 10.52 8.23 10.26
CA SER A 124 9.58 7.74 9.26
C SER A 124 8.58 8.83 8.89
N GLU A 125 7.87 8.62 7.79
CA GLU A 125 6.76 9.47 7.40
C GLU A 125 5.46 8.63 7.35
N LEU A 126 4.32 9.27 7.60
CA LEU A 126 3.00 8.72 7.25
C LEU A 126 2.55 9.41 5.98
N TRP A 127 2.32 8.65 4.91
CA TRP A 127 1.85 9.18 3.63
C TRP A 127 0.37 8.90 3.47
N ALA A 128 -0.35 9.87 2.91
CA ALA A 128 -1.68 9.67 2.36
C ALA A 128 -1.59 9.74 0.83
N ILE A 129 -1.86 8.62 0.18
CA ILE A 129 -1.88 8.50 -1.29
C ILE A 129 -3.33 8.57 -1.75
N ASP A 130 -3.61 9.29 -2.83
CA ASP A 130 -4.95 9.30 -3.43
C ASP A 130 -5.29 7.89 -3.94
N ALA A 131 -6.29 7.25 -3.31
CA ALA A 131 -6.59 5.84 -3.54
C ALA A 131 -7.32 5.60 -4.88
N LYS A 132 -7.88 6.66 -5.46
CA LYS A 132 -8.61 6.60 -6.72
C LYS A 132 -7.65 6.65 -7.91
N SER A 133 -6.84 7.70 -7.99
CA SER A 133 -5.91 7.90 -9.10
C SER A 133 -4.61 7.10 -8.97
N MET A 134 -4.19 6.76 -7.75
CA MET A 134 -2.91 6.10 -7.47
C MET A 134 -1.70 6.86 -8.06
N LYS A 135 -1.77 8.18 -8.19
CA LYS A 135 -0.74 9.02 -8.85
C LYS A 135 0.01 9.97 -7.93
N GLU A 136 -0.59 10.36 -6.81
CA GLU A 136 -0.01 11.40 -5.96
C GLU A 136 -0.11 11.11 -4.47
N VAL A 137 0.87 11.65 -3.74
CA VAL A 137 0.84 11.73 -2.28
C VAL A 137 0.23 13.08 -1.93
N VAL A 138 -1.01 13.09 -1.46
CA VAL A 138 -1.74 14.32 -1.13
C VAL A 138 -1.25 14.92 0.19
N MET A 139 -0.63 14.11 1.06
CA MET A 139 -0.13 14.56 2.36
C MET A 139 0.99 13.64 2.87
N LYS A 140 1.98 14.26 3.53
CA LYS A 140 3.06 13.59 4.26
C LYS A 140 3.16 14.15 5.69
N VAL A 141 3.06 13.29 6.70
CA VAL A 141 3.37 13.64 8.10
C VAL A 141 4.76 13.12 8.45
N ARG A 142 5.67 14.01 8.84
CA ARG A 142 6.97 13.60 9.41
C ARG A 142 6.78 13.16 10.85
N LEU A 143 7.18 11.94 11.17
CA LEU A 143 7.08 11.39 12.51
C LEU A 143 8.33 11.74 13.32
N PRO A 144 8.22 11.91 14.65
CA PRO A 144 9.36 12.26 15.50
C PRO A 144 10.36 11.11 15.71
N GLN A 145 10.03 9.91 15.26
CA GLN A 145 10.87 8.71 15.36
C GLN A 145 10.59 7.75 14.20
N ARG A 146 11.51 6.83 13.97
CA ARG A 146 11.33 5.73 13.02
C ARG A 146 10.22 4.79 13.48
N VAL A 147 9.36 4.41 12.54
CA VAL A 147 8.44 3.28 12.67
C VAL A 147 9.11 2.05 12.05
N PRO A 148 9.48 1.02 12.85
CA PRO A 148 10.06 -0.21 12.32
C PRO A 148 9.07 -0.94 11.41
N TYR A 149 9.57 -1.76 10.47
CA TYR A 149 8.75 -2.60 9.60
C TYR A 149 7.82 -3.49 10.43
N GLY A 150 6.51 -3.23 10.31
CA GLY A 150 5.46 -3.88 11.08
C GLY A 150 4.67 -4.92 10.27
N LEU A 151 3.58 -5.40 10.88
CA LEU A 151 2.61 -6.28 10.26
C LEU A 151 1.38 -5.46 9.84
N HIS A 152 0.31 -5.52 10.62
CA HIS A 152 -0.98 -4.96 10.23
C HIS A 152 -1.34 -3.65 10.91
N GLY A 153 -2.07 -2.81 10.17
CA GLY A 153 -2.64 -1.54 10.63
C GLY A 153 -4.16 -1.52 10.52
N ASN A 154 -4.82 -0.70 11.33
CA ASN A 154 -6.26 -0.43 11.22
C ASN A 154 -6.52 1.06 11.39
N TRP A 155 -7.57 1.54 10.74
CA TRP A 155 -8.10 2.89 10.89
C TRP A 155 -9.37 2.85 11.74
N PHE A 156 -9.47 3.78 12.68
CA PHE A 156 -10.66 3.96 13.50
C PHE A 156 -11.10 5.41 13.40
N THR A 157 -12.38 5.59 13.13
CA THR A 157 -13.05 6.89 13.16
C THR A 157 -13.10 7.45 14.58
N LYS A 158 -13.28 8.77 14.67
CA LYS A 158 -13.51 9.44 15.96
C LYS A 158 -14.69 8.83 16.72
N ASP A 159 -15.76 8.47 16.02
CA ASP A 159 -16.96 7.92 16.64
C ASP A 159 -16.71 6.50 17.18
N GLU A 160 -15.97 5.66 16.46
CA GLU A 160 -15.57 4.34 16.97
C GLU A 160 -14.73 4.46 18.25
N ILE A 161 -13.79 5.41 18.28
CA ILE A 161 -12.98 5.68 19.47
C ILE A 161 -13.83 6.21 20.63
N THR A 162 -14.73 7.16 20.35
CA THR A 162 -15.59 7.78 21.38
C THR A 162 -16.58 6.79 21.98
N ASN A 163 -17.03 5.80 21.19
CA ASN A 163 -17.98 4.77 21.61
C ASN A 163 -17.30 3.51 22.19
N GLN A 164 -15.99 3.54 22.48
CA GLN A 164 -15.32 2.43 23.14
C GLN A 164 -15.91 2.18 24.54
N LEU A 165 -16.14 0.91 24.87
CA LEU A 165 -16.61 0.54 26.20
C LEU A 165 -15.54 0.80 27.25
N SER A 166 -15.93 1.40 28.37
CA SER A 166 -15.04 1.59 29.51
C SER A 166 -14.60 0.24 30.07
N VAL A 167 -13.30 0.08 30.38
CA VAL A 167 -12.82 -1.15 30.99
C VAL A 167 -13.29 -1.20 32.45
N LYS A 168 -14.19 -2.15 32.76
CA LYS A 168 -14.82 -2.26 34.10
C LYS A 168 -13.89 -2.78 35.19
N SER A 169 -12.86 -3.55 34.82
CA SER A 169 -11.82 -4.03 35.72
C SER A 169 -10.66 -4.58 34.90
N HIS A 170 -9.42 -4.28 35.29
CA HIS A 170 -8.24 -4.98 34.80
C HIS A 170 -7.92 -6.11 35.77
N ARG A 171 -7.68 -7.33 35.27
CA ARG A 171 -7.06 -8.38 36.08
C ARG A 171 -5.58 -8.08 36.16
N GLY A 172 -5.17 -7.42 37.24
CA GLY A 172 -3.78 -7.33 37.68
C GLY A 172 -3.41 -8.52 38.55
#